data_AF-A0A1X7LRH5-F1
#
_entry.id   AF-A0A1X7LRH5-F1
#
_cell.length_a   1.000
_cell.length_b   1.000
_cell.length_c   1.000
_cell.angle_alpha   90.00
_cell.angle_beta   90.00
_cell.angle_gamma   90.00
#
_symmetry.space_group_name_H-M   'P 1'
#
loop_
_entity.id
_entity.type
_entity.pdbx_description
1 polymer ?
#
loop_
_entity_poly.entity_id
_entity_poly.type
_entity_poly.pdbx_seq_one_letter_code
_entity_poly.pdbx_strand_id
1 'polypeptide(L)'
;MSLCICLQNNDGLMIAADTALTINAGGRSYRSRQPYQKLVQIENFLLFMSGNAEAARMVLKGFLRMPVKDVNTFRSALVDGCNQFTREYPDIYNTLDSFTRDVGALLAELTPTGVLVHTMQPKDNFELHTHQATPANTIPHTVGINANEAQQLMEPWLKQVQKTKPMGQCVKEVFEALAGGNIGGTMTVAMMNKEGITFLPPQIINEKVSFPYFEDQFEPYGSIYTGSLIGCQISTGEAGIFPRAEMSNTDKTFSVWSTPDKGIEIRSWGENGAPNFRFVNGSDYATVSLPNSEAGLYMNGNRDLTLEFMNINLRGYDSIRVIDWSRVKNEQTGVSLLSELEDKAKVTEAAFNMTFDEATRNLKLWSKTGNLLAQVPIPK
;
A
#
# COMPACT_ATOMS: atom_id res chain seq x y z
N MET A 1 2.51 -23.53 -15.00
CA MET A 1 1.68 -24.69 -15.37
C MET A 1 1.23 -25.42 -14.11
N SER A 2 0.33 -26.39 -14.20
CA SER A 2 -0.20 -27.13 -13.04
C SER A 2 -0.38 -28.62 -13.37
N LEU A 3 -0.47 -29.47 -12.35
CA LEU A 3 -0.79 -30.89 -12.49
C LEU A 3 -2.23 -31.16 -12.02
N CYS A 4 -2.98 -31.90 -12.82
CA CYS A 4 -4.24 -32.50 -12.42
C CYS A 4 -4.15 -34.02 -12.55
N ILE A 5 -4.66 -34.70 -11.52
CA ILE A 5 -4.77 -36.15 -11.46
C ILE A 5 -6.24 -36.51 -11.27
N CYS A 6 -6.74 -37.36 -12.15
CA CYS A 6 -8.07 -37.95 -12.11
C CYS A 6 -7.95 -39.45 -11.98
N LEU A 7 -8.69 -40.05 -11.06
CA LEU A 7 -8.82 -41.49 -10.92
C LEU A 7 -10.30 -41.85 -11.03
N GLN A 8 -10.66 -42.47 -12.14
CA GLN A 8 -12.03 -42.83 -12.48
C GLN A 8 -12.25 -44.32 -12.30
N ASN A 9 -13.32 -44.71 -11.63
CA ASN A 9 -13.80 -46.09 -11.55
C ASN A 9 -15.31 -46.13 -11.83
N ASN A 10 -15.93 -47.27 -11.56
CA ASN A 10 -17.37 -47.44 -11.73
C ASN A 10 -18.25 -46.59 -10.80
N ASP A 11 -17.73 -46.30 -9.61
CA ASP A 11 -18.49 -45.63 -8.57
C ASP A 11 -18.43 -44.11 -8.74
N GLY A 12 -17.42 -43.61 -9.46
CA GLY A 12 -17.27 -42.20 -9.77
C GLY A 12 -15.85 -41.81 -10.16
N LEU A 13 -15.52 -40.57 -9.86
CA LEU A 13 -14.27 -39.91 -10.19
C LEU A 13 -13.75 -39.18 -8.95
N MET A 14 -12.47 -39.35 -8.65
CA MET A 14 -11.72 -38.41 -7.81
C MET A 14 -10.83 -37.56 -8.72
N ILE A 15 -10.93 -36.25 -8.60
CA ILE A 15 -10.09 -35.28 -9.32
C ILE A 15 -9.36 -34.39 -8.32
N ALA A 16 -8.08 -34.18 -8.55
CA ALA A 16 -7.23 -33.35 -7.69
C ALA A 16 -6.33 -32.43 -8.51
N ALA A 17 -6.15 -31.21 -8.03
CA ALA A 17 -5.27 -30.20 -8.60
C ALA A 17 -4.51 -29.43 -7.52
N ASP A 18 -3.28 -29.02 -7.80
CA ASP A 18 -2.50 -28.16 -6.92
C ASP A 18 -2.93 -26.69 -7.01
N THR A 19 -2.67 -25.87 -5.99
CA THR A 19 -3.05 -24.45 -5.98
C THR A 19 -1.91 -23.49 -6.29
N ALA A 20 -0.72 -23.97 -6.69
CA ALA A 20 0.41 -23.09 -6.96
C ALA A 20 0.21 -22.27 -8.24
N LEU A 21 0.36 -20.95 -8.15
CA LEU A 21 0.47 -20.08 -9.32
C LEU A 21 1.91 -19.56 -9.43
N THR A 22 2.56 -19.83 -10.54
CA THR A 22 3.94 -19.38 -10.81
C THR A 22 3.91 -18.11 -11.65
N ILE A 23 4.67 -17.09 -11.22
CA ILE A 23 4.83 -15.80 -11.88
C ILE A 23 6.29 -15.65 -12.30
N ASN A 24 6.54 -15.35 -13.57
CA ASN A 24 7.89 -15.08 -14.05
C ASN A 24 8.12 -13.57 -14.09
N ALA A 25 9.11 -13.07 -13.34
CA ALA A 25 9.46 -11.65 -13.27
C ALA A 25 10.98 -11.49 -13.19
N GLY A 26 11.55 -10.60 -14.00
CA GLY A 26 13.01 -10.35 -14.01
C GLY A 26 13.87 -11.59 -14.28
N GLY A 27 13.40 -12.52 -15.12
CA GLY A 27 14.11 -13.78 -15.43
C GLY A 27 14.11 -14.82 -14.30
N ARG A 28 13.31 -14.62 -13.25
CA ARG A 28 13.14 -15.55 -12.13
C ARG A 28 11.69 -15.98 -11.98
N SER A 29 11.49 -17.18 -11.46
CA SER A 29 10.15 -17.72 -11.17
C SER A 29 9.81 -17.57 -9.69
N TYR A 30 8.62 -17.07 -9.43
CA TYR A 30 8.06 -16.83 -8.11
C TYR A 30 6.75 -17.58 -7.96
N ARG A 31 6.33 -17.84 -6.73
CA ARG A 31 4.99 -18.34 -6.45
C ARG A 31 4.10 -17.23 -5.91
N SER A 32 2.82 -17.20 -6.24
CA SER A 32 1.88 -16.35 -5.50
C SER A 32 1.60 -16.96 -4.14
N ARG A 33 1.56 -16.11 -3.10
CA ARG A 33 1.22 -16.53 -1.74
C ARG A 33 -0.25 -16.96 -1.62
N GLN A 34 -1.14 -16.41 -2.47
CA GLN A 34 -2.55 -16.75 -2.46
C GLN A 34 -2.79 -18.07 -3.23
N PRO A 35 -3.50 -19.06 -2.64
CA PRO A 35 -3.88 -20.27 -3.34
C PRO A 35 -4.73 -19.96 -4.57
N TYR A 36 -4.32 -20.45 -5.73
CA TYR A 36 -5.06 -20.27 -6.98
C TYR A 36 -5.98 -21.48 -7.22
N GLN A 37 -7.29 -21.25 -7.26
CA GLN A 37 -8.27 -22.31 -7.49
C GLN A 37 -8.30 -22.72 -8.96
N LYS A 38 -7.73 -23.89 -9.27
CA LYS A 38 -7.66 -24.44 -10.63
C LYS A 38 -8.76 -25.43 -10.98
N LEU A 39 -9.39 -25.99 -9.95
CA LEU A 39 -10.51 -26.92 -10.09
C LEU A 39 -11.81 -26.17 -9.80
N VAL A 40 -12.66 -26.06 -10.82
CA VAL A 40 -13.88 -25.25 -10.79
C VAL A 40 -15.07 -26.14 -11.13
N GLN A 41 -16.16 -26.01 -10.37
CA GLN A 41 -17.43 -26.65 -10.71
C GLN A 41 -18.32 -25.68 -11.49
N ILE A 42 -18.92 -26.16 -12.58
CA ILE A 42 -19.93 -25.43 -13.36
C ILE A 42 -21.05 -26.42 -13.65
N GLU A 43 -22.20 -26.26 -13.01
CA GLU A 43 -23.33 -27.19 -13.15
C GLU A 43 -22.91 -28.65 -12.85
N ASN A 44 -23.06 -29.55 -13.82
CA ASN A 44 -22.67 -30.96 -13.75
C ASN A 44 -21.22 -31.22 -14.18
N PHE A 45 -20.41 -30.17 -14.38
CA PHE A 45 -19.02 -30.27 -14.80
C PHE A 45 -18.04 -29.97 -13.66
N LEU A 46 -16.92 -30.69 -13.65
CA LEU A 46 -15.69 -30.30 -12.99
C LEU A 46 -14.64 -29.98 -14.04
N LEU A 47 -14.16 -28.74 -14.02
CA LEU A 47 -13.21 -28.21 -14.99
C LEU A 47 -11.85 -27.99 -14.33
N PHE A 48 -10.81 -28.49 -15.00
CA PHE A 48 -9.42 -28.14 -14.74
C PHE A 48 -8.76 -27.63 -16.02
N MET A 49 -7.91 -26.61 -15.88
CA MET A 49 -7.14 -26.05 -16.97
C MET A 49 -5.68 -25.87 -16.54
N SER A 50 -4.75 -26.26 -17.42
CA SER A 50 -3.31 -26.08 -17.23
C SER A 50 -2.72 -25.31 -18.40
N GLY A 51 -1.80 -24.40 -18.12
CA GLY A 51 -1.20 -23.52 -19.13
C GLY A 51 -1.04 -22.11 -18.58
N ASN A 52 -1.25 -21.12 -19.45
CA ASN A 52 -1.30 -19.71 -19.07
C ASN A 52 -2.59 -19.39 -18.27
N ALA A 53 -2.45 -18.78 -17.09
CA ALA A 53 -3.57 -18.48 -16.20
C ALA A 53 -4.55 -17.46 -16.78
N GLU A 54 -4.05 -16.49 -17.56
CA GLU A 54 -4.87 -15.45 -18.17
C GLU A 54 -5.69 -15.99 -19.34
N ALA A 55 -5.09 -16.82 -20.19
CA ALA A 55 -5.81 -17.57 -21.21
C ALA A 55 -6.89 -18.46 -20.58
N ALA A 56 -6.57 -19.20 -19.51
CA ALA A 56 -7.55 -20.02 -18.79
C ALA A 56 -8.70 -19.18 -18.21
N ARG A 57 -8.42 -17.97 -17.72
CA ARG A 57 -9.42 -17.01 -17.27
C ARG A 57 -10.33 -16.55 -18.41
N MET A 58 -9.79 -16.33 -19.62
CA MET A 58 -10.59 -15.98 -20.80
C MET A 58 -11.51 -17.12 -21.21
N VAL A 59 -11.00 -18.35 -21.25
CA VAL A 59 -11.79 -19.57 -21.55
C VAL A 59 -12.93 -19.73 -20.57
N LEU A 60 -12.66 -19.65 -19.26
CA LEU A 60 -13.69 -19.77 -18.23
C LEU A 60 -14.77 -18.69 -18.37
N LYS A 61 -14.39 -17.43 -18.59
CA LYS A 61 -15.35 -16.35 -18.80
C LYS A 61 -16.18 -16.54 -20.07
N GLY A 62 -15.56 -17.02 -21.15
CA GLY A 62 -16.25 -17.35 -22.40
C GLY A 62 -17.30 -18.43 -22.17
N PHE A 63 -16.90 -19.55 -21.56
CA PHE A 63 -17.79 -20.67 -21.28
C PHE A 63 -18.94 -20.27 -20.36
N LEU A 64 -18.68 -19.52 -19.28
CA LEU A 64 -19.72 -19.04 -18.36
C LEU A 64 -20.77 -18.14 -19.04
N ARG A 65 -20.43 -17.46 -20.14
CA ARG A 65 -21.36 -16.61 -20.91
C ARG A 65 -22.19 -17.36 -21.95
N MET A 66 -21.82 -18.58 -22.30
CA MET A 66 -22.56 -19.36 -23.30
C MET A 66 -23.95 -19.76 -22.78
N PRO A 67 -25.01 -19.75 -23.61
CA PRO A 67 -26.36 -20.09 -23.16
C PRO A 67 -26.52 -21.57 -22.82
N VAL A 68 -25.74 -22.44 -23.47
CA VAL A 68 -25.73 -23.89 -23.25
C VAL A 68 -24.38 -24.27 -22.66
N LYS A 69 -24.38 -25.13 -21.63
CA LYS A 69 -23.18 -25.71 -21.02
C LYS A 69 -23.07 -27.17 -21.45
N ASP A 70 -22.24 -27.43 -22.44
CA ASP A 70 -21.90 -28.78 -22.89
C ASP A 70 -20.42 -28.86 -23.29
N VAL A 71 -19.96 -30.06 -23.61
CA VAL A 71 -18.55 -30.28 -23.99
C VAL A 71 -18.14 -29.55 -25.27
N ASN A 72 -19.07 -29.38 -26.23
CA ASN A 72 -18.78 -28.73 -27.51
C ASN A 72 -18.66 -27.22 -27.36
N THR A 73 -19.57 -26.61 -26.61
CA THR A 73 -19.55 -25.19 -26.23
C THR A 73 -18.32 -24.89 -25.38
N PHE A 74 -17.95 -25.77 -24.44
CA PHE A 74 -16.68 -25.64 -23.72
C PHE A 74 -15.47 -25.68 -24.67
N ARG A 75 -15.42 -26.63 -25.61
CA ARG A 75 -14.35 -26.71 -26.62
C ARG A 75 -14.27 -25.43 -27.46
N SER A 76 -15.40 -24.88 -27.90
CA SER A 76 -15.44 -23.59 -28.60
C SER A 76 -14.88 -22.46 -27.74
N ALA A 77 -15.28 -22.38 -26.47
CA ALA A 77 -14.75 -21.39 -25.53
C ALA A 77 -13.24 -21.55 -25.28
N LEU A 78 -12.74 -22.79 -25.26
CA LEU A 78 -11.32 -23.11 -25.12
C LEU A 78 -10.53 -22.56 -26.31
N VAL A 79 -10.96 -22.88 -27.54
CA VAL A 79 -10.32 -22.41 -28.77
C VAL A 79 -10.37 -20.89 -28.88
N ASP A 80 -11.55 -20.29 -28.66
CA ASP A 80 -11.75 -18.85 -28.76
C ASP A 80 -10.95 -18.08 -27.71
N GLY A 81 -10.89 -18.58 -26.47
CA GLY A 81 -10.14 -17.96 -25.38
C GLY A 81 -8.63 -17.98 -25.61
N CYS A 82 -8.07 -19.10 -26.09
CA CYS A 82 -6.67 -19.17 -26.48
C CYS A 82 -6.36 -18.22 -27.65
N ASN A 83 -7.20 -18.22 -28.70
CA ASN A 83 -7.05 -17.31 -29.84
C ASN A 83 -7.15 -15.84 -29.44
N GLN A 84 -8.05 -15.51 -28.51
CA GLN A 84 -8.18 -14.15 -27.98
C GLN A 84 -6.92 -13.73 -27.22
N PHE A 85 -6.39 -14.60 -26.36
CA PHE A 85 -5.15 -14.34 -25.63
C PHE A 85 -3.98 -14.06 -26.58
N THR A 86 -3.81 -14.87 -27.65
CA THR A 86 -2.78 -14.64 -28.68
C THR A 86 -2.93 -13.29 -29.38
N ARG A 87 -4.16 -12.84 -29.66
CA ARG A 87 -4.42 -11.54 -30.29
C ARG A 87 -4.19 -10.35 -29.37
N GLU A 88 -4.59 -10.46 -28.10
CA GLU A 88 -4.49 -9.36 -27.13
C GLU A 88 -3.07 -9.20 -26.55
N TYR A 89 -2.32 -10.30 -26.45
CA TYR A 89 -0.99 -10.32 -25.83
C TYR A 89 0.07 -11.02 -26.70
N PRO A 90 0.29 -10.56 -27.96
CA PRO A 90 1.20 -11.23 -28.88
C PRO A 90 2.65 -11.28 -28.36
N ASP A 91 3.12 -10.23 -27.70
CA ASP A 91 4.48 -10.17 -27.15
C ASP A 91 4.69 -11.21 -26.05
N ILE A 92 3.73 -11.32 -25.13
CA ILE A 92 3.77 -12.34 -24.07
C ILE A 92 3.70 -13.73 -24.70
N TYR A 93 2.73 -13.96 -25.59
CA TYR A 93 2.52 -15.25 -26.23
C TYR A 93 3.77 -15.76 -26.96
N ASN A 94 4.47 -14.88 -27.67
CA ASN A 94 5.69 -15.23 -28.41
C ASN A 94 6.91 -15.52 -27.51
N THR A 95 6.90 -15.06 -26.26
CA THR A 95 7.97 -15.36 -25.28
C THR A 95 7.73 -16.63 -24.48
N LEU A 96 6.51 -17.16 -24.50
CA LEU A 96 6.15 -18.38 -23.78
C LEU A 96 6.60 -19.62 -24.54
N ASP A 97 7.02 -20.65 -23.80
CA ASP A 97 7.28 -21.96 -24.35
C ASP A 97 6.01 -22.54 -25.00
N SER A 98 6.16 -23.21 -26.15
CA SER A 98 5.03 -23.68 -26.96
C SER A 98 4.13 -24.67 -26.22
N PHE A 99 4.64 -25.38 -25.21
CA PHE A 99 3.84 -26.27 -24.36
C PHE A 99 3.07 -25.52 -23.26
N THR A 100 3.47 -24.28 -22.96
CA THR A 100 2.94 -23.49 -21.84
C THR A 100 2.02 -22.34 -22.26
N ARG A 101 2.14 -21.90 -23.52
CA ARG A 101 1.48 -20.68 -24.00
C ARG A 101 -0.03 -20.81 -24.16
N ASP A 102 -0.50 -22.02 -24.49
CA ASP A 102 -1.91 -22.37 -24.62
C ASP A 102 -2.43 -23.11 -23.40
N VAL A 103 -3.75 -23.35 -23.35
CA VAL A 103 -4.42 -24.00 -22.24
C VAL A 103 -4.83 -25.43 -22.62
N GLY A 104 -4.30 -26.43 -21.93
CA GLY A 104 -4.88 -27.78 -21.93
C GLY A 104 -5.99 -27.89 -20.89
N ALA A 105 -7.06 -28.63 -21.21
CA ALA A 105 -8.21 -28.78 -20.34
C ALA A 105 -8.54 -30.25 -20.06
N LEU A 106 -9.01 -30.48 -18.84
CA LEU A 106 -9.72 -31.69 -18.44
C LEU A 106 -11.11 -31.25 -17.95
N LEU A 107 -12.15 -31.86 -18.51
CA LEU A 107 -13.53 -31.62 -18.16
C LEU A 107 -14.16 -32.95 -17.77
N ALA A 108 -14.60 -33.09 -16.52
CA ALA A 108 -15.40 -34.23 -16.10
C ALA A 108 -16.88 -33.87 -16.11
N GLU A 109 -17.71 -34.68 -16.74
CA GLU A 109 -19.15 -34.48 -16.89
C GLU A 109 -19.91 -35.57 -16.12
N LEU A 110 -20.82 -35.16 -15.23
CA LEU A 110 -21.77 -36.09 -14.62
C LEU A 110 -22.98 -36.26 -15.54
N THR A 111 -23.15 -37.47 -16.08
CA THR A 111 -24.26 -37.85 -16.97
C THR A 111 -25.17 -38.88 -16.29
N PRO A 112 -26.37 -39.17 -16.83
CA PRO A 112 -27.24 -40.23 -16.31
C PRO A 112 -26.61 -41.63 -16.34
N THR A 113 -25.63 -41.87 -17.23
CA THR A 113 -24.96 -43.18 -17.36
C THR A 113 -23.64 -43.26 -16.57
N GLY A 114 -23.26 -42.19 -15.86
CA GLY A 114 -22.05 -42.10 -15.06
C GLY A 114 -21.19 -40.89 -15.40
N VAL A 115 -19.96 -40.90 -14.89
CA VAL A 115 -19.00 -39.81 -15.14
C VAL A 115 -18.29 -40.05 -16.47
N LEU A 116 -18.24 -39.03 -17.31
CA LEU A 116 -17.35 -38.97 -18.48
C LEU A 116 -16.17 -38.04 -18.19
N VAL A 117 -14.99 -38.37 -18.70
CA VAL A 117 -13.81 -37.51 -18.62
C VAL A 117 -13.38 -37.13 -20.03
N HIS A 118 -13.37 -35.83 -20.30
CA HIS A 118 -12.97 -35.25 -21.57
C HIS A 118 -11.62 -34.57 -21.42
N THR A 119 -10.72 -34.81 -22.37
CA THR A 119 -9.44 -34.10 -22.44
C THR A 119 -9.30 -33.40 -23.80
N MET A 120 -8.74 -32.20 -23.76
CA MET A 120 -8.49 -31.35 -24.94
C MET A 120 -7.14 -30.69 -24.77
N GLN A 121 -6.25 -30.82 -25.76
CA GLN A 121 -4.87 -30.32 -25.64
C GLN A 121 -4.47 -29.47 -26.85
N PRO A 122 -3.60 -28.47 -26.69
CA PRO A 122 -3.12 -27.69 -27.84
C PRO A 122 -2.41 -28.55 -28.91
N LYS A 123 -1.73 -29.63 -28.48
CA LYS A 123 -0.91 -30.48 -29.35
C LYS A 123 -1.69 -31.21 -30.45
N ASP A 124 -2.99 -31.42 -30.25
CA ASP A 124 -3.89 -32.09 -31.20
C ASP A 124 -4.97 -31.13 -31.73
N ASN A 125 -4.69 -29.82 -31.71
CA ASN A 125 -5.65 -28.78 -32.09
C ASN A 125 -6.96 -28.84 -31.30
N PHE A 126 -6.86 -29.16 -30.01
CA PHE A 126 -7.99 -29.29 -29.09
C PHE A 126 -9.01 -30.33 -29.57
N GLU A 127 -8.53 -31.48 -30.06
CA GLU A 127 -9.40 -32.61 -30.34
C GLU A 127 -10.05 -33.11 -29.04
N LEU A 128 -11.32 -33.52 -29.13
CA LEU A 128 -12.09 -33.98 -27.97
C LEU A 128 -11.86 -35.48 -27.77
N HIS A 129 -11.12 -35.85 -26.73
CA HIS A 129 -10.94 -37.24 -26.31
C HIS A 129 -11.85 -37.53 -25.13
N THR A 130 -12.76 -38.50 -25.27
CA THR A 130 -13.73 -38.87 -24.22
C THR A 130 -13.41 -40.24 -23.66
N HIS A 131 -13.39 -40.33 -22.33
CA HIS A 131 -13.07 -41.54 -21.60
C HIS A 131 -14.14 -41.88 -20.58
N GLN A 132 -14.41 -43.17 -20.44
CA GLN A 132 -15.30 -43.72 -19.42
C GLN A 132 -14.66 -44.97 -18.82
N ALA A 133 -14.65 -45.05 -17.49
CA ALA A 133 -14.16 -46.25 -16.81
C ALA A 133 -15.09 -47.43 -17.01
N THR A 134 -14.51 -48.63 -17.08
CA THR A 134 -15.26 -49.89 -17.08
C THR A 134 -15.28 -50.48 -15.67
N PRO A 135 -16.22 -51.40 -15.37
CA PRO A 135 -16.34 -52.02 -14.05
C PRO A 135 -15.11 -52.69 -13.48
N ALA A 136 -14.22 -53.16 -14.34
CA ALA A 136 -13.06 -53.92 -13.92
C ALA A 136 -11.91 -53.04 -13.40
N ASN A 137 -11.84 -51.76 -13.77
CA ASN A 137 -10.59 -51.00 -13.69
C ASN A 137 -10.76 -49.58 -13.16
N THR A 138 -9.71 -49.09 -12.49
CA THR A 138 -9.54 -47.65 -12.25
C THR A 138 -8.62 -47.08 -13.31
N ILE A 139 -9.10 -46.10 -14.05
CA ILE A 139 -8.37 -45.45 -15.13
C ILE A 139 -7.80 -44.13 -14.63
N PRO A 140 -6.48 -43.92 -14.68
CA PRO A 140 -5.88 -42.61 -14.43
C PRO A 140 -6.02 -41.71 -15.65
N HIS A 141 -6.41 -40.46 -15.42
CA HIS A 141 -6.28 -39.37 -16.40
C HIS A 141 -5.42 -38.28 -15.80
N THR A 142 -4.31 -37.93 -16.45
CA THR A 142 -3.40 -36.88 -15.99
C THR A 142 -3.28 -35.79 -17.04
N VAL A 143 -3.31 -34.53 -16.61
CA VAL A 143 -3.22 -33.37 -17.50
C VAL A 143 -2.30 -32.32 -16.89
N GLY A 144 -1.52 -31.66 -17.74
CA GLY A 144 -0.65 -30.55 -17.37
C GLY A 144 0.81 -30.96 -17.19
N ILE A 145 1.53 -30.24 -16.33
CA ILE A 145 2.97 -30.45 -16.14
C ILE A 145 3.22 -31.78 -15.41
N ASN A 146 4.23 -32.53 -15.85
CA ASN A 146 4.61 -33.83 -15.29
C ASN A 146 3.49 -34.88 -15.32
N ALA A 147 2.55 -34.79 -16.28
CA ALA A 147 1.41 -35.72 -16.37
C ALA A 147 1.84 -37.17 -16.60
N ASN A 148 2.88 -37.40 -17.41
CA ASN A 148 3.41 -38.74 -17.69
C ASN A 148 4.10 -39.33 -16.45
N GLU A 149 4.91 -38.53 -15.77
CA GLU A 149 5.60 -38.89 -14.53
C GLU A 149 4.60 -39.19 -13.41
N ALA A 150 3.53 -38.40 -13.31
CA ALA A 150 2.43 -38.66 -12.38
C ALA A 150 1.78 -40.02 -12.65
N GLN A 151 1.55 -40.36 -13.92
CA GLN A 151 1.00 -41.66 -14.29
C GLN A 151 1.95 -42.82 -13.94
N GLN A 152 3.24 -42.67 -14.19
CA GLN A 152 4.27 -43.66 -13.81
C GLN A 152 4.31 -43.88 -12.29
N LEU A 153 4.22 -42.81 -11.49
CA LEU A 153 4.19 -42.90 -10.02
C LEU A 153 2.93 -43.58 -9.48
N MET A 154 1.82 -43.52 -10.20
CA MET A 154 0.57 -44.22 -9.83
C MET A 154 0.54 -45.69 -10.27
N GLU A 155 1.34 -46.08 -11.26
CA GLU A 155 1.30 -47.42 -11.86
C GLU A 155 1.45 -48.57 -10.85
N PRO A 156 2.38 -48.51 -9.86
CA PRO A 156 2.48 -49.55 -8.84
C PRO A 156 1.20 -49.71 -8.01
N TRP A 157 0.50 -48.61 -7.71
CA TRP A 157 -0.76 -48.65 -6.97
C TRP A 157 -1.91 -49.18 -7.83
N LEU A 158 -1.95 -48.80 -9.12
CA LEU A 158 -2.97 -49.27 -10.07
C LEU A 158 -2.90 -50.78 -10.33
N LYS A 159 -1.69 -51.37 -10.31
CA LYS A 159 -1.48 -52.82 -10.52
C LYS A 159 -1.80 -53.69 -9.30
N GLN A 160 -2.02 -53.11 -8.12
CA GLN A 160 -2.36 -53.89 -6.92
C GLN A 160 -3.77 -54.46 -7.04
N VAL A 161 -3.88 -55.79 -6.93
CA VAL A 161 -5.18 -56.50 -6.90
C VAL A 161 -6.03 -56.03 -5.72
N GLN A 162 -5.40 -55.85 -4.55
CA GLN A 162 -6.01 -55.26 -3.38
C GLN A 162 -5.33 -53.93 -3.08
N LYS A 163 -6.06 -52.84 -3.26
CA LYS A 163 -5.59 -51.49 -2.96
C LYS A 163 -5.54 -51.30 -1.45
N THR A 164 -4.38 -51.55 -0.86
CA THR A 164 -4.15 -51.40 0.58
C THR A 164 -4.15 -49.94 1.03
N LYS A 165 -4.04 -49.02 0.07
CA LYS A 165 -3.90 -47.58 0.29
C LYS A 165 -5.08 -46.82 -0.33
N PRO A 166 -5.74 -45.90 0.41
CA PRO A 166 -6.80 -45.07 -0.12
C PRO A 166 -6.34 -44.24 -1.34
N MET A 167 -7.26 -44.06 -2.30
CA MET A 167 -7.02 -43.33 -3.54
C MET A 167 -6.47 -41.92 -3.32
N GLY A 168 -7.06 -41.16 -2.39
CA GLY A 168 -6.60 -39.81 -2.04
C GLY A 168 -5.16 -39.77 -1.53
N GLN A 169 -4.73 -40.78 -0.77
CA GLN A 169 -3.35 -40.87 -0.28
C GLN A 169 -2.36 -41.24 -1.40
N CYS A 170 -2.79 -42.03 -2.40
CA CYS A 170 -1.99 -42.27 -3.61
C CYS A 170 -1.73 -40.97 -4.36
N VAL A 171 -2.79 -40.20 -4.63
CA VAL A 171 -2.69 -38.94 -5.37
C VAL A 171 -1.87 -37.90 -4.60
N LYS A 172 -2.07 -37.79 -3.28
CA LYS A 172 -1.27 -36.89 -2.44
C LYS A 172 0.23 -37.16 -2.56
N GLU A 173 0.64 -38.42 -2.45
CA GLU A 173 2.06 -38.78 -2.56
C GLU A 173 2.65 -38.50 -3.95
N VAL A 174 1.85 -38.58 -5.01
CA VAL A 174 2.29 -38.17 -6.36
C VAL A 174 2.52 -36.66 -6.41
N PHE A 175 1.60 -35.86 -5.86
CA PHE A 175 1.78 -34.40 -5.77
C PHE A 175 3.02 -34.03 -4.93
N GLU A 176 3.23 -34.69 -3.78
CA GLU A 176 4.41 -34.47 -2.94
C GLU A 176 5.73 -34.90 -3.61
N ALA A 177 5.70 -35.98 -4.40
CA ALA A 177 6.85 -36.44 -5.16
C ALA A 177 7.22 -35.49 -6.30
N LEU A 178 6.23 -34.86 -6.93
CA LEU A 178 6.40 -33.93 -8.06
C LEU A 178 6.39 -32.44 -7.65
N ALA A 179 6.26 -32.15 -6.35
CA ALA A 179 6.20 -30.79 -5.83
C ALA A 179 7.48 -30.00 -6.17
N GLY A 180 7.29 -28.77 -6.63
CA GLY A 180 8.33 -27.89 -7.14
C GLY A 180 7.73 -26.62 -7.74
N GLY A 181 8.45 -25.92 -8.62
CA GLY A 181 8.07 -24.54 -8.99
C GLY A 181 6.64 -24.36 -9.51
N ASN A 182 6.15 -25.34 -10.27
CA ASN A 182 4.84 -25.35 -10.90
C ASN A 182 3.79 -26.20 -10.16
N ILE A 183 4.17 -26.96 -9.13
CA ILE A 183 3.27 -27.87 -8.40
C ILE A 183 3.49 -27.63 -6.89
N GLY A 184 2.48 -27.14 -6.17
CA GLY A 184 2.64 -26.89 -4.73
C GLY A 184 1.43 -26.24 -4.07
N GLY A 185 1.64 -25.72 -2.86
CA GLY A 185 0.60 -25.15 -2.02
C GLY A 185 -0.31 -26.22 -1.42
N THR A 186 -1.60 -26.11 -1.71
CA THR A 186 -2.61 -27.09 -1.29
C THR A 186 -3.13 -27.89 -2.47
N MET A 187 -3.59 -29.10 -2.20
CA MET A 187 -4.29 -29.96 -3.13
C MET A 187 -5.79 -29.77 -2.92
N THR A 188 -6.46 -29.25 -3.95
CA THR A 188 -7.92 -29.22 -4.02
C THR A 188 -8.40 -30.56 -4.57
N VAL A 189 -9.30 -31.23 -3.88
CA VAL A 189 -9.83 -32.54 -4.27
C VAL A 189 -11.34 -32.48 -4.37
N ALA A 190 -11.91 -33.02 -5.44
CA ALA A 190 -13.34 -33.24 -5.57
C ALA A 190 -13.66 -34.69 -5.92
N MET A 191 -14.79 -35.15 -5.40
CA MET A 191 -15.41 -36.43 -5.75
C MET A 191 -16.62 -36.13 -6.64
N MET A 192 -16.80 -36.90 -7.70
CA MET A 192 -17.95 -36.84 -8.58
C MET A 192 -18.51 -38.24 -8.76
N ASN A 193 -19.78 -38.44 -8.46
CA ASN A 193 -20.49 -39.72 -8.56
C ASN A 193 -21.97 -39.47 -8.87
N LYS A 194 -22.79 -40.53 -8.86
CA LYS A 194 -24.22 -40.43 -9.13
C LYS A 194 -24.98 -39.54 -8.13
N GLU A 195 -24.45 -39.33 -6.92
CA GLU A 195 -25.01 -38.44 -5.91
C GLU A 195 -24.69 -36.96 -6.16
N GLY A 196 -23.69 -36.66 -7.01
CA GLY A 196 -23.32 -35.30 -7.38
C GLY A 196 -21.82 -35.04 -7.29
N ILE A 197 -21.48 -33.77 -7.06
CA ILE A 197 -20.11 -33.27 -6.96
C ILE A 197 -19.88 -32.76 -5.54
N THR A 198 -18.82 -33.22 -4.89
CA THR A 198 -18.44 -32.80 -3.53
C THR A 198 -16.97 -32.46 -3.46
N PHE A 199 -16.64 -31.24 -3.02
CA PHE A 199 -15.26 -30.86 -2.70
C PHE A 199 -14.90 -31.36 -1.30
N LEU A 200 -13.74 -31.99 -1.18
CA LEU A 200 -13.17 -32.40 0.10
C LEU A 200 -12.36 -31.25 0.71
N PRO A 201 -12.10 -31.26 2.03
CA PRO A 201 -11.20 -30.30 2.65
C PRO A 201 -9.83 -30.25 1.94
N PRO A 202 -9.28 -29.06 1.64
CA PRO A 202 -7.97 -28.92 1.02
C PRO A 202 -6.89 -29.61 1.83
N GLN A 203 -5.96 -30.27 1.16
CA GLN A 203 -4.84 -30.95 1.81
C GLN A 203 -3.51 -30.24 1.51
N ILE A 204 -2.66 -30.05 2.51
CA ILE A 204 -1.33 -29.45 2.28
C ILE A 204 -0.47 -30.46 1.49
N ILE A 205 0.22 -29.95 0.45
CA ILE A 205 1.26 -30.70 -0.26
C ILE A 205 2.57 -30.45 0.49
N ASN A 206 3.20 -31.51 0.99
CA ASN A 206 4.51 -31.40 1.62
C ASN A 206 5.60 -31.22 0.56
N GLU A 207 5.96 -29.98 0.29
CA GLU A 207 6.94 -29.65 -0.73
C GLU A 207 8.37 -29.86 -0.24
N LYS A 208 9.23 -30.44 -1.10
CA LYS A 208 10.65 -30.65 -0.80
C LYS A 208 11.54 -29.46 -1.15
N VAL A 209 10.99 -28.48 -1.88
CA VAL A 209 11.72 -27.31 -2.38
C VAL A 209 10.94 -26.06 -1.99
N SER A 210 11.64 -25.06 -1.46
CA SER A 210 11.06 -23.74 -1.18
C SER A 210 11.18 -22.84 -2.41
N PHE A 211 10.08 -22.20 -2.80
CA PHE A 211 10.04 -21.19 -3.85
C PHE A 211 9.81 -19.81 -3.25
N PRO A 212 10.54 -18.77 -3.69
CA PRO A 212 10.29 -17.41 -3.23
C PRO A 212 8.89 -16.95 -3.65
N TYR A 213 8.21 -16.18 -2.80
CA TYR A 213 6.93 -15.61 -3.17
C TYR A 213 7.11 -14.34 -4.00
N PHE A 214 6.17 -14.09 -4.91
CA PHE A 214 6.21 -12.90 -5.77
C PHE A 214 6.00 -11.64 -4.94
N GLU A 215 5.15 -11.73 -3.93
CA GLU A 215 4.87 -10.66 -2.98
C GLU A 215 6.14 -10.23 -2.22
N ASP A 216 7.08 -11.15 -1.96
CA ASP A 216 8.37 -10.85 -1.30
C ASP A 216 9.27 -9.97 -2.17
N GLN A 217 9.07 -9.94 -3.50
CA GLN A 217 9.83 -9.06 -4.38
C GLN A 217 9.56 -7.57 -4.18
N PHE A 218 8.36 -7.25 -3.67
CA PHE A 218 7.96 -5.87 -3.36
C PHE A 218 8.31 -5.47 -1.93
N GLU A 219 8.83 -6.41 -1.13
CA GLU A 219 9.26 -6.17 0.25
C GLU A 219 10.68 -5.56 0.46
N PRO A 220 11.53 -5.20 -0.54
CA PRO A 220 12.79 -4.52 -0.20
C PRO A 220 12.61 -3.06 0.26
N TYR A 221 11.38 -2.52 0.25
CA TYR A 221 11.08 -1.18 0.79
C TYR A 221 9.88 -1.24 1.75
N GLY A 222 10.20 -1.35 3.04
CA GLY A 222 9.27 -1.57 4.15
C GLY A 222 8.04 -0.67 4.14
N SER A 223 6.97 -1.16 3.53
CA SER A 223 5.67 -0.51 3.55
C SER A 223 4.68 -1.42 4.28
N ILE A 224 4.20 -0.92 5.42
CA ILE A 224 3.20 -1.59 6.26
C ILE A 224 1.83 -1.26 5.66
N TYR A 225 1.27 -2.15 4.82
CA TYR A 225 0.04 -1.86 4.09
C TYR A 225 -1.25 -2.12 4.88
N THR A 226 -1.21 -2.82 6.01
CA THR A 226 -2.44 -3.15 6.75
C THR A 226 -2.16 -3.40 8.23
N GLY A 227 -2.78 -2.61 9.12
CA GLY A 227 -2.70 -2.77 10.57
C GLY A 227 -2.90 -1.45 11.32
N SER A 228 -3.57 -1.49 12.48
CA SER A 228 -3.53 -0.37 13.43
C SER A 228 -2.30 -0.54 14.30
N LEU A 229 -1.40 0.44 14.29
CA LEU A 229 -0.25 0.50 15.17
C LEU A 229 -0.59 1.39 16.37
N ILE A 230 -0.88 0.77 17.52
CA ILE A 230 -1.24 1.48 18.76
C ILE A 230 -0.12 1.28 19.78
N GLY A 231 0.40 2.39 20.31
CA GLY A 231 1.37 2.38 21.42
C GLY A 231 2.82 2.03 21.05
N CYS A 232 3.18 2.03 19.76
CA CYS A 232 4.55 1.78 19.32
C CYS A 232 5.36 3.06 19.11
N GLN A 233 6.69 2.95 19.21
CA GLN A 233 7.63 3.93 18.66
C GLN A 233 7.98 3.53 17.22
N ILE A 234 7.97 4.48 16.30
CA ILE A 234 8.38 4.28 14.90
C ILE A 234 9.52 5.23 14.60
N SER A 235 10.68 4.72 14.18
CA SER A 235 11.84 5.55 13.84
C SER A 235 12.56 5.09 12.57
N THR A 236 13.23 6.03 11.89
CA THR A 236 14.04 5.72 10.69
C THR A 236 15.46 5.25 11.02
N GLY A 237 15.82 5.19 12.30
CA GLY A 237 17.14 4.79 12.78
C GLY A 237 17.14 4.51 14.28
N GLU A 238 18.19 3.84 14.76
CA GLU A 238 18.36 3.51 16.17
C GLU A 238 18.58 4.76 17.05
N ALA A 239 18.53 4.57 18.37
CA ALA A 239 18.91 5.60 19.33
C ALA A 239 20.35 6.10 19.05
N GLY A 240 20.50 7.39 18.75
CA GLY A 240 21.81 8.00 18.50
C GLY A 240 22.26 8.02 17.03
N ILE A 241 21.50 7.43 16.10
CA ILE A 241 21.79 7.50 14.66
C ILE A 241 20.96 8.63 14.03
N PHE A 242 21.62 9.58 13.36
CA PHE A 242 20.99 10.75 12.74
C PHE A 242 21.38 10.87 11.25
N PRO A 243 20.54 11.47 10.39
CA PRO A 243 19.25 12.08 10.69
C PRO A 243 18.17 11.03 11.00
N ARG A 244 17.25 11.38 11.90
CA ARG A 244 16.19 10.47 12.34
C ARG A 244 14.84 11.14 12.39
N ALA A 245 13.84 10.53 11.78
CA ALA A 245 12.44 10.83 12.06
C ALA A 245 11.90 9.81 13.08
N GLU A 246 11.03 10.27 13.97
CA GLU A 246 10.51 9.49 15.10
C GLU A 246 9.06 9.88 15.42
N MET A 247 8.23 8.85 15.68
CA MET A 247 6.92 8.97 16.31
C MET A 247 6.99 8.32 17.69
N SER A 248 6.71 9.07 18.75
CA SER A 248 6.76 8.59 20.13
C SER A 248 5.39 8.74 20.79
N ASN A 249 4.82 7.62 21.28
CA ASN A 249 3.62 7.66 22.12
C ASN A 249 3.92 8.16 23.55
N THR A 250 5.14 7.88 24.04
CA THR A 250 5.58 8.31 25.38
C THR A 250 5.62 9.83 25.45
N ASP A 251 6.26 10.46 24.47
CA ASP A 251 6.42 11.92 24.40
C ASP A 251 5.26 12.60 23.68
N LYS A 252 4.41 11.81 23.03
CA LYS A 252 3.26 12.24 22.20
C LYS A 252 3.68 13.21 21.09
N THR A 253 4.80 12.87 20.42
CA THR A 253 5.45 13.71 19.42
C THR A 253 5.61 13.01 18.07
N PHE A 254 5.66 13.82 17.03
CA PHE A 254 6.31 13.52 15.76
C PHE A 254 7.55 14.40 15.68
N SER A 255 8.74 13.83 15.51
CA SER A 255 9.98 14.59 15.56
C SER A 255 10.95 14.21 14.46
N VAL A 256 11.79 15.17 14.08
CA VAL A 256 12.90 14.97 13.16
C VAL A 256 14.14 15.59 13.77
N TRP A 257 15.22 14.82 13.86
CA TRP A 257 16.47 15.20 14.50
C TRP A 257 17.64 15.11 13.52
N SER A 258 18.49 16.13 13.50
CA SER A 258 19.73 16.15 12.73
C SER A 258 20.96 15.80 13.58
N THR A 259 20.88 16.01 14.90
CA THR A 259 21.85 15.61 15.93
C THR A 259 21.09 15.27 17.23
N PRO A 260 21.75 14.76 18.29
CA PRO A 260 21.08 14.47 19.57
C PRO A 260 20.33 15.63 20.21
N ASP A 261 20.68 16.86 19.84
CA ASP A 261 20.23 18.10 20.46
C ASP A 261 19.67 19.12 19.47
N LYS A 262 19.57 18.77 18.17
CA LYS A 262 19.01 19.65 17.14
C LYS A 262 17.89 18.95 16.40
N GLY A 263 16.71 19.53 16.45
CA GLY A 263 15.53 18.91 15.87
C GLY A 263 14.30 19.79 15.86
N ILE A 264 13.25 19.24 15.28
CA ILE A 264 11.90 19.82 15.22
C ILE A 264 10.94 18.77 15.78
N GLU A 265 9.99 19.22 16.59
CA GLU A 265 8.96 18.38 17.17
C GLU A 265 7.58 18.98 16.91
N ILE A 266 6.63 18.13 16.55
CA ILE A 266 5.20 18.41 16.55
C ILE A 266 4.63 17.67 17.74
N ARG A 267 4.20 18.40 18.76
CA ARG A 267 3.73 17.84 20.02
C ARG A 267 2.22 17.97 20.12
N SER A 268 1.54 16.89 20.44
CA SER A 268 0.11 16.95 20.79
C SER A 268 -0.13 17.51 22.19
N TRP A 269 0.90 17.52 23.04
CA TRP A 269 0.87 18.04 24.40
C TRP A 269 2.18 18.77 24.71
N GLY A 270 2.20 20.08 24.50
CA GLY A 270 3.34 20.96 24.69
C GLY A 270 3.34 21.71 26.02
N GLU A 271 4.06 22.83 26.06
CA GLU A 271 4.02 23.76 27.20
C GLU A 271 2.58 24.27 27.40
N ASN A 272 2.14 24.36 28.65
CA ASN A 272 0.76 24.74 29.03
C ASN A 272 -0.35 23.76 28.57
N GLY A 273 0.02 22.52 28.20
CA GLY A 273 -0.94 21.49 27.80
C GLY A 273 -1.58 21.70 26.43
N ALA A 274 -1.05 22.63 25.63
CA ALA A 274 -1.51 22.90 24.27
C ALA A 274 -0.60 22.22 23.23
N PRO A 275 -1.13 21.79 22.07
CA PRO A 275 -0.29 21.34 20.96
C PRO A 275 0.66 22.45 20.51
N ASN A 276 1.90 22.09 20.17
CA ASN A 276 2.89 23.05 19.68
C ASN A 276 3.84 22.47 18.63
N PHE A 277 4.42 23.36 17.84
CA PHE A 277 5.61 23.10 17.04
C PHE A 277 6.81 23.61 17.82
N ARG A 278 7.81 22.77 18.10
CA ARG A 278 9.01 23.12 18.84
C ARG A 278 10.25 22.95 17.97
N PHE A 279 11.11 23.95 17.96
CA PHE A 279 12.46 23.92 17.40
C PHE A 279 13.45 23.81 18.56
N VAL A 280 14.41 22.89 18.47
CA VAL A 280 15.39 22.59 19.53
C VAL A 280 16.80 22.75 18.98
N ASN A 281 17.68 23.41 19.75
CA ASN A 281 19.10 23.54 19.46
C ASN A 281 19.91 23.57 20.78
N GLY A 282 20.38 22.42 21.25
CA GLY A 282 21.03 22.30 22.54
C GLY A 282 20.02 22.50 23.68
N SER A 283 20.35 23.43 24.58
CA SER A 283 19.44 23.91 25.63
C SER A 283 18.43 24.95 25.15
N ASP A 284 18.61 25.49 23.94
CA ASP A 284 17.78 26.57 23.41
C ASP A 284 16.58 26.00 22.64
N TYR A 285 15.46 26.72 22.70
CA TYR A 285 14.26 26.32 22.00
C TYR A 285 13.38 27.50 21.61
N ALA A 286 12.57 27.28 20.58
CA ALA A 286 11.46 28.14 20.20
C ALA A 286 10.21 27.28 19.95
N THR A 287 9.04 27.81 20.27
CA THR A 287 7.74 27.15 20.13
C THR A 287 6.75 28.05 19.41
N VAL A 288 5.87 27.43 18.65
CA VAL A 288 4.70 28.06 18.05
C VAL A 288 3.47 27.27 18.49
N SER A 289 2.50 27.94 19.12
CA SER A 289 1.33 27.31 19.74
C SER A 289 0.10 28.21 19.70
N LEU A 290 -1.06 27.65 20.06
CA LEU A 290 -2.30 28.40 20.27
C LEU A 290 -2.84 28.04 21.67
N PRO A 291 -2.31 28.64 22.75
CA PRO A 291 -2.56 28.15 24.11
C PRO A 291 -4.01 28.34 24.55
N ASN A 292 -4.70 29.38 24.07
CA ASN A 292 -6.14 29.59 24.25
C ASN A 292 -6.65 30.60 23.20
N SER A 293 -7.97 30.80 23.16
CA SER A 293 -8.64 31.71 22.22
C SER A 293 -8.31 33.20 22.45
N GLU A 294 -7.90 33.60 23.65
CA GLU A 294 -7.59 34.99 23.98
C GLU A 294 -6.17 35.39 23.55
N ALA A 295 -5.21 34.47 23.68
CA ALA A 295 -3.81 34.69 23.32
C ALA A 295 -3.56 34.63 21.81
N GLY A 296 -4.35 33.85 21.07
CA GLY A 296 -4.12 33.62 19.64
C GLY A 296 -2.82 32.86 19.37
N LEU A 297 -2.19 33.10 18.22
CA LEU A 297 -0.91 32.50 17.86
C LEU A 297 0.19 33.01 18.80
N TYR A 298 0.80 32.11 19.55
CA TYR A 298 1.81 32.41 20.54
C TYR A 298 3.16 31.82 20.13
N MET A 299 4.16 32.69 20.00
CA MET A 299 5.55 32.33 19.75
C MET A 299 6.37 32.57 21.02
N ASN A 300 7.07 31.55 21.51
CA ASN A 300 7.83 31.61 22.75
C ASN A 300 9.16 30.88 22.62
N GLY A 301 10.22 31.41 23.23
CA GLY A 301 11.53 30.77 23.31
C GLY A 301 12.30 31.27 24.51
N ASN A 302 13.38 30.57 24.86
CA ASN A 302 14.27 30.99 25.95
C ASN A 302 15.37 31.96 25.50
N ARG A 303 15.33 32.39 24.23
CA ARG A 303 16.24 33.32 23.58
C ARG A 303 15.44 34.35 22.76
N ASP A 304 16.16 35.29 22.15
CA ASP A 304 15.59 36.34 21.33
C ASP A 304 14.87 35.79 20.09
N LEU A 305 13.79 36.47 19.70
CA LEU A 305 13.13 36.27 18.40
C LEU A 305 13.69 37.29 17.41
N THR A 306 14.40 36.81 16.40
CA THR A 306 14.89 37.65 15.30
C THR A 306 13.97 37.54 14.09
N LEU A 307 13.49 38.67 13.57
CA LEU A 307 12.73 38.77 12.33
C LEU A 307 13.50 39.68 11.37
N GLU A 308 14.00 39.16 10.25
CA GLU A 308 14.83 39.91 9.29
C GLU A 308 14.27 39.82 7.88
N PHE A 309 13.77 40.95 7.36
CA PHE A 309 13.27 41.09 6.00
C PHE A 309 13.47 42.53 5.54
N MET A 310 13.49 42.78 4.22
CA MET A 310 13.56 44.16 3.68
C MET A 310 12.47 45.07 4.27
N ASN A 311 11.28 44.53 4.49
CA ASN A 311 10.17 45.22 5.13
C ASN A 311 9.45 44.26 6.08
N ILE A 312 9.21 44.70 7.31
CA ILE A 312 8.36 43.99 8.28
C ILE A 312 7.13 44.85 8.53
N ASN A 313 5.96 44.33 8.18
CA ASN A 313 4.69 45.01 8.38
C ASN A 313 3.98 44.42 9.61
N LEU A 314 3.89 45.18 10.69
CA LEU A 314 3.05 44.85 11.84
C LEU A 314 1.69 45.54 11.68
N ARG A 315 0.60 44.78 11.66
CA ARG A 315 -0.77 45.31 11.49
C ARG A 315 -1.69 44.68 12.53
N GLY A 316 -2.15 45.50 13.48
CA GLY A 316 -3.24 45.15 14.38
C GLY A 316 -4.48 45.94 13.97
N TYR A 317 -5.58 45.25 13.63
CA TYR A 317 -6.84 45.92 13.26
C TYR A 317 -7.46 46.72 14.42
N ASP A 318 -7.19 46.30 15.65
CA ASP A 318 -7.52 47.05 16.87
C ASP A 318 -6.29 47.82 17.38
N SER A 319 -5.25 47.10 17.79
CA SER A 319 -4.03 47.70 18.32
C SER A 319 -2.80 46.81 18.12
N ILE A 320 -1.62 47.44 18.10
CA ILE A 320 -0.33 46.77 18.32
C ILE A 320 0.13 47.17 19.71
N ARG A 321 0.28 46.19 20.59
CA ARG A 321 0.69 46.43 21.98
C ARG A 321 2.17 46.12 22.11
N VAL A 322 2.93 47.13 22.50
CA VAL A 322 4.32 46.98 22.95
C VAL A 322 4.34 47.10 24.47
N ILE A 323 5.18 46.32 25.15
CA ILE A 323 5.27 46.34 26.62
C ILE A 323 5.70 47.72 27.11
N ASP A 324 6.71 48.30 26.46
CA ASP A 324 7.26 49.61 26.80
C ASP A 324 8.01 50.17 25.57
N TRP A 325 7.75 51.44 25.23
CA TRP A 325 8.45 52.16 24.17
C TRP A 325 9.95 52.34 24.45
N SER A 326 10.37 52.29 25.72
CA SER A 326 11.79 52.29 26.11
C SER A 326 12.54 51.03 25.64
N ARG A 327 11.80 49.93 25.35
CA ARG A 327 12.33 48.65 24.89
C ARG A 327 12.39 48.51 23.37
N VAL A 328 11.68 49.36 22.63
CA VAL A 328 11.82 49.44 21.18
C VAL A 328 13.05 50.29 20.89
N LYS A 329 14.10 49.68 20.33
CA LYS A 329 15.40 50.34 20.16
C LYS A 329 15.87 50.28 18.72
N ASN A 330 16.63 51.29 18.33
CA ASN A 330 17.46 51.22 17.15
C ASN A 330 18.64 50.28 17.44
N GLU A 331 18.83 49.26 16.60
CA GLU A 331 19.90 48.26 16.79
C GLU A 331 21.31 48.87 16.66
N GLN A 332 21.51 49.85 15.77
CA GLN A 332 22.81 50.45 15.52
C GLN A 332 23.24 51.42 16.63
N THR A 333 22.29 52.21 17.15
CA THR A 333 22.59 53.27 18.13
C THR A 333 22.25 52.89 19.57
N GLY A 334 21.40 51.88 19.76
CA GLY A 334 20.88 51.47 21.08
C GLY A 334 19.86 52.46 21.68
N VAL A 335 19.57 53.58 21.00
CA VAL A 335 18.62 54.61 21.47
C VAL A 335 17.20 54.06 21.38
N SER A 336 16.41 54.29 22.44
CA SER A 336 15.02 53.85 22.49
C SER A 336 14.09 54.78 21.72
N LEU A 337 12.99 54.24 21.20
CA LEU A 337 11.95 55.02 20.55
C LEU A 337 11.35 56.07 21.50
N LEU A 338 11.26 55.76 22.79
CA LEU A 338 10.85 56.74 23.79
C LEU A 338 11.81 57.95 23.82
N SER A 339 13.12 57.74 23.89
CA SER A 339 14.11 58.83 23.89
C SER A 339 14.05 59.67 22.61
N GLU A 340 13.89 59.02 21.45
CA GLU A 340 13.73 59.70 20.15
C GLU A 340 12.45 60.54 20.05
N LEU A 341 11.45 60.26 20.89
CA LEU A 341 10.19 61.00 20.97
C LEU A 341 10.19 62.08 22.06
N GLU A 342 10.87 61.84 23.18
CA GLU A 342 10.93 62.77 24.32
C GLU A 342 11.75 64.03 24.00
N ASP A 343 12.79 63.92 23.17
CA ASP A 343 13.62 65.06 22.75
C ASP A 343 12.98 65.93 21.66
N LYS A 344 11.80 65.55 21.16
CA LYS A 344 11.04 66.38 20.21
C LYS A 344 10.21 67.40 20.98
N ALA A 345 10.37 68.68 20.64
CA ALA A 345 9.62 69.77 21.26
C ALA A 345 8.13 69.43 21.37
N LYS A 346 7.59 69.43 22.59
CA LYS A 346 6.15 69.22 22.78
C LYS A 346 5.43 70.32 22.00
N VAL A 347 4.40 69.96 21.22
CA VAL A 347 3.59 70.95 20.48
C VAL A 347 3.01 72.03 21.40
N THR A 348 2.82 71.72 22.70
CA THR A 348 2.41 72.67 23.73
C THR A 348 3.46 73.74 24.06
N GLU A 349 4.73 73.42 23.84
CA GLU A 349 5.90 74.29 24.05
C GLU A 349 6.36 74.98 22.75
N ALA A 350 5.86 74.54 21.60
CA ALA A 350 6.08 75.21 20.33
C ALA A 350 5.39 76.58 20.29
N ALA A 351 5.97 77.49 19.51
CA ALA A 351 5.41 78.80 19.25
C ALA A 351 4.04 78.70 18.56
N PHE A 352 3.02 79.28 19.18
CA PHE A 352 1.63 79.20 18.75
C PHE A 352 1.05 80.55 18.34
N ASN A 353 1.39 81.62 19.07
CA ASN A 353 0.85 82.95 18.80
C ASN A 353 1.92 84.02 18.94
N MET A 354 1.73 85.14 18.22
CA MET A 354 2.51 86.35 18.36
C MET A 354 1.61 87.52 18.71
N THR A 355 1.97 88.29 19.73
CA THR A 355 1.23 89.50 20.09
C THR A 355 2.19 90.68 20.16
N PHE A 356 1.81 91.80 19.58
CA PHE A 356 2.53 93.05 19.77
C PHE A 356 2.00 93.78 21.00
N ASP A 357 2.88 94.05 21.96
CA ASP A 357 2.59 94.83 23.15
C ASP A 357 2.94 96.29 22.88
N GLU A 358 1.94 97.13 22.60
CA GLU A 358 2.14 98.54 22.22
C GLU A 358 2.80 99.36 23.32
N ALA A 359 2.53 99.05 24.60
CA ALA A 359 3.08 99.79 25.73
C ALA A 359 4.59 99.60 25.87
N THR A 360 5.07 98.38 25.64
CA THR A 360 6.50 98.05 25.73
C THR A 360 7.21 97.97 24.37
N ARG A 361 6.46 98.09 23.27
CA ARG A 361 6.90 97.85 21.88
C ARG A 361 7.58 96.49 21.67
N ASN A 362 7.17 95.47 22.41
CA ASN A 362 7.73 94.13 22.26
C ASN A 362 6.79 93.26 21.42
N LEU A 363 7.34 92.61 20.40
CA LEU A 363 6.68 91.49 19.73
C LEU A 363 6.95 90.22 20.54
N LYS A 364 5.91 89.70 21.20
CA LYS A 364 5.97 88.55 22.10
C LYS A 364 5.52 87.28 21.37
N LEU A 365 6.28 86.21 21.52
CA LEU A 365 5.99 84.88 21.00
C LEU A 365 5.53 83.99 22.16
N TRP A 366 4.40 83.34 22.01
CA TRP A 366 3.77 82.55 23.07
C TRP A 366 3.66 81.09 22.69
N SER A 367 3.77 80.22 23.68
CA SER A 367 3.42 78.81 23.55
C SER A 367 1.90 78.63 23.56
N LYS A 368 1.42 77.43 23.20
CA LYS A 368 -0.02 77.10 23.24
C LYS A 368 -0.59 77.12 24.66
N THR A 369 0.25 76.94 25.70
CA THR A 369 -0.13 77.04 27.11
C THR A 369 -0.08 78.47 27.66
N GLY A 370 0.28 79.46 26.84
CA GLY A 370 0.37 80.87 27.23
C GLY A 370 1.71 81.25 27.88
N ASN A 371 2.73 80.39 27.83
CA ASN A 371 4.06 80.75 28.30
C ASN A 371 4.75 81.67 27.28
N LEU A 372 5.41 82.74 27.74
CA LEU A 372 6.21 83.60 26.87
C LEU A 372 7.47 82.83 26.46
N LEU A 373 7.66 82.61 25.16
CA LEU A 373 8.80 81.87 24.61
C LEU A 373 9.94 82.80 24.20
N ALA A 374 9.60 83.95 23.61
CA ALA A 374 10.57 84.96 23.19
C ALA A 374 9.90 86.33 23.13
N GLN A 375 10.69 87.39 23.22
CA GLN A 375 10.23 88.75 22.93
C GLN A 375 11.31 89.53 22.19
N VAL A 376 10.90 90.35 21.22
CA VAL A 376 11.79 91.20 20.43
C VAL A 376 11.32 92.65 20.52
N PRO A 377 12.17 93.59 20.96
CA PRO A 377 11.83 95.00 20.93
C PRO A 377 11.77 95.50 19.49
N ILE A 378 10.68 96.18 19.12
CA ILE A 378 10.48 96.74 17.79
C ILE A 378 10.87 98.24 17.84
N PRO A 379 11.96 98.64 17.16
CA PRO A 379 12.39 100.04 17.09
C PRO A 379 11.27 100.96 16.57
N LYS A 380 11.34 102.25 16.91
CA LYS A 380 10.37 103.25 16.45
C LYS A 380 10.53 103.56 14.96
#